data_AF-X0WJL1-F1
#
_entry.id   AF-X0WJL1-F1
#
_cell.length_a   1.000
_cell.length_b   1.000
_cell.length_c   1.000
_cell.angle_alpha   90.00
_cell.angle_beta   90.00
_cell.angle_gamma   90.00
#
_symmetry.space_group_name_H-M   'P 1'
#
loop_
_entity.id
_entity.type
_entity.pdbx_description
1 polymer ?
#
loop_
_entity_poly.entity_id
_entity_poly.type
_entity_poly.pdbx_seq_one_letter_code
_entity_poly.pdbx_strand_id
1 'polypeptide(L)'
;TDGSWQNLTNDDIVKGAVVVTNSAENVELTEGVDYEIDYTSGKIRRLIRSGSGGTASGTGAGAGSVVTTIPVALAVQNIVTVHYEYFVAKVKDYDYSINYERGSIARKDGGSLVSGTKIYMDYKVSELIADEAAFLSIDQAHVWIINRIGEEYEGSIDDNLKYGESYLALFLISKMSAANLIYEKRNDDIEEAAKELKLISEDYRNMALSFLQDYFKFPSLQGGVRIRKN
;
A
#
# COMPACT_ATOMS: atom_id res chain seq x y z
N THR A 1 -14.06 -30.13 26.04
CA THR A 1 -14.02 -28.66 25.85
C THR A 1 -14.79 -28.34 24.59
N ASP A 2 -15.77 -27.46 24.70
CA ASP A 2 -16.95 -27.27 23.81
C ASP A 2 -16.75 -26.24 22.68
N GLY A 3 -15.53 -25.77 22.44
CA GLY A 3 -15.25 -24.79 21.38
C GLY A 3 -15.87 -23.42 21.67
N SER A 4 -16.25 -23.17 22.93
CA SER A 4 -16.72 -21.88 23.39
C SER A 4 -15.61 -20.82 23.33
N TRP A 5 -16.03 -19.58 23.12
CA TRP A 5 -15.15 -18.42 23.19
C TRP A 5 -14.77 -18.14 24.63
N GLN A 6 -13.48 -17.94 24.87
CA GLN A 6 -12.91 -17.50 26.13
C GLN A 6 -12.33 -16.09 25.96
N ASN A 7 -12.57 -15.24 26.96
CA ASN A 7 -11.98 -13.91 26.99
C ASN A 7 -10.50 -14.01 27.34
N LEU A 8 -9.67 -13.31 26.57
CA LEU A 8 -8.31 -13.00 26.93
C LEU A 8 -8.31 -11.82 27.90
N THR A 9 -7.17 -11.59 28.57
CA THR A 9 -7.07 -10.55 29.60
C THR A 9 -7.18 -9.13 29.02
N ASN A 10 -6.99 -8.97 27.70
CA ASN A 10 -6.99 -7.68 27.03
C ASN A 10 -7.77 -7.73 25.71
N ASP A 11 -8.38 -6.59 25.37
CA ASP A 11 -8.99 -6.30 24.07
C ASP A 11 -7.93 -5.67 23.13
N ASP A 12 -8.22 -5.57 21.82
CA ASP A 12 -7.31 -5.04 20.77
C ASP A 12 -5.96 -5.79 20.63
N ILE A 13 -6.07 -7.06 20.26
CA ILE A 13 -4.90 -7.92 20.05
C ILE A 13 -4.33 -7.69 18.64
N VAL A 14 -3.01 -7.58 18.52
CA VAL A 14 -2.35 -7.47 17.21
C VAL A 14 -2.31 -8.82 16.50
N LYS A 15 -2.71 -8.82 15.23
CA LYS A 15 -2.72 -10.03 14.39
C LYS A 15 -1.33 -10.65 14.28
N GLY A 16 -1.23 -11.95 14.56
CA GLY A 16 0.03 -12.70 14.50
C GLY A 16 0.95 -12.55 15.72
N ALA A 17 0.56 -11.76 16.74
CA ALA A 17 1.33 -11.61 17.98
C ALA A 17 1.01 -12.70 19.03
N VAL A 18 0.08 -13.61 18.73
CA VAL A 18 -0.41 -14.61 19.69
C VAL A 18 0.19 -15.97 19.39
N VAL A 19 0.87 -16.53 20.39
CA VAL A 19 1.38 -17.90 20.37
C VAL A 19 0.60 -18.72 21.39
N VAL A 20 -0.02 -19.81 20.92
CA VAL A 20 -0.84 -20.69 21.74
C VAL A 20 -0.14 -22.03 21.86
N THR A 21 0.14 -22.47 23.09
CA THR A 21 0.82 -23.74 23.34
C THR A 21 -0.04 -24.67 24.19
N ASN A 22 -0.02 -25.98 23.87
CA ASN A 22 -0.52 -27.00 24.77
C ASN A 22 0.55 -27.30 25.82
N SER A 23 0.36 -26.81 27.05
CA SER A 23 1.38 -26.92 28.11
C SER A 23 1.69 -28.36 28.53
N ALA A 24 0.78 -29.31 28.27
CA ALA A 24 1.00 -30.72 28.58
C ALA A 24 1.89 -31.42 27.54
N GLU A 25 1.88 -30.95 26.29
CA GLU A 25 2.55 -31.61 25.16
C GLU A 25 3.72 -30.77 24.61
N ASN A 26 3.88 -29.53 25.09
CA ASN A 26 4.83 -28.55 24.58
C ASN A 26 4.74 -28.36 23.05
N VAL A 27 3.50 -28.42 22.54
CA VAL A 27 3.19 -28.27 21.11
C VAL A 27 2.59 -26.89 20.88
N GLU A 28 3.17 -26.14 19.95
CA GLU A 28 2.57 -24.93 19.39
C GLU A 28 1.37 -25.28 18.53
N LEU A 29 0.25 -24.64 18.80
CA LEU A 29 -0.98 -24.78 18.03
C LEU A 29 -0.96 -23.79 16.87
N THR A 30 -1.65 -24.12 15.78
CA THR A 30 -1.71 -23.27 14.58
C THR A 30 -3.05 -22.51 14.50
N GLU A 31 -2.99 -21.19 14.33
CA GLU A 31 -4.18 -20.35 14.13
C GLU A 31 -4.92 -20.74 12.83
N GLY A 32 -6.26 -20.83 12.91
CA GLY A 32 -7.12 -21.27 11.80
C GLY A 32 -7.22 -22.80 11.64
N VAL A 33 -6.37 -23.57 12.34
CA VAL A 33 -6.41 -25.04 12.34
C VAL A 33 -6.84 -25.57 13.70
N ASP A 34 -6.14 -25.16 14.76
CA ASP A 34 -6.34 -25.63 16.13
C ASP A 34 -7.12 -24.64 16.99
N TYR A 35 -7.01 -23.35 16.70
CA TYR A 35 -7.70 -22.28 17.40
C TYR A 35 -8.04 -21.10 16.48
N GLU A 36 -8.92 -20.22 16.95
CA GLU A 36 -9.31 -18.97 16.28
C GLU A 36 -9.34 -17.83 17.29
N ILE A 37 -8.96 -16.62 16.86
CA ILE A 37 -8.94 -15.41 17.68
C ILE A 37 -9.84 -14.34 17.07
N ASP A 38 -10.69 -13.75 17.90
CA ASP A 38 -11.32 -12.47 17.61
C ASP A 38 -10.43 -11.37 18.19
N TYR A 39 -9.64 -10.76 17.31
CA TYR A 39 -8.67 -9.73 17.65
C TYR A 39 -9.31 -8.45 18.17
N THR A 40 -10.52 -8.14 17.71
CA THR A 40 -11.26 -6.93 18.09
C THR A 40 -11.84 -7.07 19.49
N SER A 41 -12.43 -8.22 19.80
CA SER A 41 -13.08 -8.45 21.09
C SER A 41 -12.23 -9.20 22.13
N GLY A 42 -10.96 -9.47 21.81
CA GLY A 42 -10.03 -10.12 22.73
C GLY A 42 -10.45 -11.54 23.10
N LYS A 43 -11.01 -12.32 22.18
CA LYS A 43 -11.51 -13.69 22.48
C LYS A 43 -10.75 -14.75 21.71
N ILE A 44 -10.61 -15.92 22.31
CA ILE A 44 -10.02 -17.12 21.69
C ILE A 44 -10.95 -18.31 21.85
N ARG A 45 -11.00 -19.19 20.84
CA ARG A 45 -11.65 -20.51 20.97
C ARG A 45 -10.80 -21.60 20.34
N ARG A 46 -10.91 -22.82 20.88
CA ARG A 46 -10.32 -24.01 20.28
C ARG A 46 -11.25 -24.58 19.20
N LEU A 47 -10.71 -24.95 18.05
CA LEU A 47 -11.45 -25.61 16.98
C LEU A 47 -11.50 -27.12 17.28
N ILE A 48 -12.70 -27.71 17.40
CA ILE A 48 -12.89 -29.13 17.77
C ILE A 48 -12.80 -30.07 16.55
N ARG A 49 -12.70 -29.53 15.32
CA ARG A 49 -12.59 -30.33 14.10
C ARG A 49 -11.45 -29.84 13.21
N SER A 50 -10.26 -30.39 13.44
CA SER A 50 -9.32 -30.67 12.36
C SER A 50 -9.44 -32.17 12.03
N GLY A 51 -9.52 -32.55 10.75
CA GLY A 51 -9.48 -33.95 10.29
C GLY A 51 -8.72 -34.02 8.96
N SER A 52 -8.06 -35.12 8.55
CA SER A 52 -8.02 -36.51 9.05
C SER A 52 -6.76 -37.28 8.60
N GLY A 53 -6.40 -38.37 9.30
CA GLY A 53 -5.56 -39.46 8.78
C GLY A 53 -5.41 -40.66 9.74
N GLY A 54 -6.25 -41.70 9.60
CA GLY A 54 -6.09 -43.00 10.26
C GLY A 54 -7.29 -43.94 10.08
N THR A 55 -7.20 -44.84 9.10
CA THR A 55 -8.21 -45.84 8.71
C THR A 55 -8.53 -46.86 9.80
N ALA A 56 -9.76 -46.85 10.33
CA ALA A 56 -10.33 -48.04 10.96
C ALA A 56 -11.25 -48.74 9.95
N SER A 57 -10.76 -49.82 9.33
CA SER A 57 -11.59 -50.68 8.48
C SER A 57 -12.59 -51.45 9.37
N GLY A 58 -13.87 -51.16 9.21
CA GLY A 58 -14.96 -51.80 9.94
C GLY A 58 -15.36 -53.19 9.40
N THR A 59 -14.40 -54.06 9.09
CA THR A 59 -14.69 -55.43 8.62
C THR A 59 -13.75 -56.44 9.25
N GLY A 60 -14.16 -57.01 10.37
CA GLY A 60 -13.46 -58.12 11.02
C GLY A 60 -14.20 -58.62 12.25
N ALA A 61 -15.27 -59.40 12.04
CA ALA A 61 -15.89 -60.19 13.10
C ALA A 61 -14.90 -61.27 13.57
N GLY A 62 -14.37 -61.11 14.78
CA GLY A 62 -13.59 -62.11 15.49
C GLY A 62 -14.09 -62.23 16.92
N ALA A 63 -14.75 -63.34 17.22
CA ALA A 63 -15.26 -63.68 18.55
C ALA A 63 -14.11 -63.84 19.54
N GLY A 64 -14.09 -63.06 20.63
CA GLY A 64 -13.10 -63.28 21.69
C GLY A 64 -12.76 -62.14 22.64
N SER A 65 -13.43 -60.98 22.60
CA SER A 65 -13.19 -59.92 23.60
C SER A 65 -14.51 -59.31 24.07
N VAL A 66 -14.92 -59.65 25.29
CA VAL A 66 -16.00 -58.94 25.98
C VAL A 66 -15.42 -57.58 26.40
N VAL A 67 -15.52 -56.60 25.50
CA VAL A 67 -15.26 -55.20 25.84
C VAL A 67 -16.38 -54.77 26.77
N THR A 68 -16.13 -54.88 28.07
CA THR A 68 -16.96 -54.17 29.05
C THR A 68 -16.61 -52.70 28.89
N THR A 69 -17.47 -51.94 28.20
CA THR A 69 -17.30 -50.50 28.07
C THR A 69 -17.49 -49.88 29.45
N ILE A 70 -16.39 -49.71 30.18
CA ILE A 70 -16.36 -48.87 31.37
C ILE A 70 -16.38 -47.43 30.83
N PRO A 71 -17.40 -46.62 31.15
CA PRO A 71 -17.36 -45.20 30.81
C PRO A 71 -16.28 -44.53 31.67
N VAL A 72 -15.04 -44.54 31.17
CA VAL A 72 -13.97 -43.75 31.75
C VAL A 72 -14.04 -42.37 31.10
N ALA A 73 -14.66 -41.42 31.78
CA ALA A 73 -14.55 -40.01 31.43
C ALA A 73 -13.15 -39.53 31.85
N LEU A 74 -12.16 -39.69 30.98
CA LEU A 74 -10.87 -39.02 31.12
C LEU A 74 -11.09 -37.53 30.80
N ALA A 75 -11.29 -36.72 31.83
CA ALA A 75 -11.21 -35.27 31.73
C ALA A 75 -9.73 -34.89 31.57
N VAL A 76 -9.22 -34.96 30.34
CA VAL A 76 -7.91 -34.38 30.02
C VAL A 76 -8.08 -32.85 30.08
N GLN A 77 -7.68 -32.25 31.20
CA GLN A 77 -7.52 -30.81 31.30
C GLN A 77 -6.29 -30.42 30.48
N ASN A 78 -6.46 -30.21 29.17
CA ASN A 78 -5.44 -29.56 28.37
C ASN A 78 -5.35 -28.10 28.83
N ILE A 79 -4.36 -27.80 29.67
CA ILE A 79 -4.03 -26.43 30.05
C ILE A 79 -3.35 -25.81 28.82
N VAL A 80 -4.00 -24.83 28.22
CA VAL A 80 -3.45 -24.07 27.09
C VAL A 80 -2.89 -22.77 27.64
N THR A 81 -1.62 -22.49 27.39
CA THR A 81 -0.97 -21.24 27.79
C THR A 81 -0.88 -20.34 26.56
N VAL A 82 -1.52 -19.19 26.63
CA VAL A 82 -1.53 -18.18 25.57
C VAL A 82 -0.52 -17.09 25.93
N HIS A 83 0.50 -16.91 25.11
CA HIS A 83 1.48 -15.83 25.22
C HIS A 83 1.20 -14.78 24.13
N TYR A 84 1.12 -13.50 24.52
CA TYR A 84 1.01 -12.39 23.59
C TYR A 84 1.78 -11.16 24.10
N GLU A 85 2.43 -10.43 23.20
CA GLU A 85 3.10 -9.15 23.50
C GLU A 85 2.13 -7.98 23.28
N TYR A 86 2.05 -7.06 24.24
CA TYR A 86 1.15 -5.90 24.19
C TYR A 86 1.87 -4.68 23.61
N PHE A 87 1.24 -4.02 22.62
CA PHE A 87 1.73 -2.78 22.03
C PHE A 87 0.87 -1.60 22.48
N VAL A 88 1.52 -0.53 22.96
CA VAL A 88 0.83 0.73 23.30
C VAL A 88 0.93 1.68 22.11
N ALA A 89 -0.20 2.00 21.49
CA ALA A 89 -0.27 3.01 20.44
C ALA A 89 0.19 4.37 20.99
N LYS A 90 1.04 5.06 20.22
CA LYS A 90 1.54 6.40 20.54
C LYS A 90 0.91 7.42 19.61
N VAL A 91 0.71 8.63 20.10
CA VAL A 91 0.00 9.69 19.40
C VAL A 91 0.99 10.61 18.68
N LYS A 92 0.79 10.80 17.38
CA LYS A 92 1.56 11.76 16.57
C LYS A 92 1.35 13.18 17.08
N ASP A 93 2.42 13.97 17.08
CA ASP A 93 2.52 15.36 17.55
C ASP A 93 2.36 15.54 19.07
N TYR A 94 2.12 14.46 19.81
CA TYR A 94 2.18 14.43 21.27
C TYR A 94 3.37 13.61 21.78
N ASP A 95 3.46 12.34 21.41
CA ASP A 95 4.56 11.46 21.82
C ASP A 95 5.76 11.57 20.88
N TYR A 96 5.50 11.71 19.57
CA TYR A 96 6.53 11.77 18.53
C TYR A 96 6.14 12.72 17.41
N SER A 97 7.13 13.15 16.63
CA SER A 97 6.95 13.88 15.37
C SER A 97 7.67 13.16 14.24
N ILE A 98 7.10 13.20 13.04
CA ILE A 98 7.69 12.61 11.83
C ILE A 98 8.12 13.74 10.90
N ASN A 99 9.37 13.68 10.44
CA ASN A 99 9.83 14.44 9.28
C ASN A 99 9.76 13.51 8.07
N TYR A 100 8.74 13.72 7.22
CA TYR A 100 8.48 12.89 6.05
C TYR A 100 9.52 13.09 4.94
N GLU A 101 10.09 14.29 4.80
CA GLU A 101 11.13 14.58 3.81
C GLU A 101 12.42 13.80 4.09
N ARG A 102 12.78 13.68 5.37
CA ARG A 102 14.00 13.00 5.81
C ARG A 102 13.76 11.55 6.25
N GLY A 103 12.51 11.08 6.24
CA GLY A 103 12.14 9.76 6.74
C GLY A 103 12.53 9.52 8.21
N SER A 104 12.54 10.58 9.04
CA SER A 104 13.04 10.51 10.41
C SER A 104 11.95 10.75 11.45
N ILE A 105 12.03 10.06 12.57
CA ILE A 105 11.12 10.24 13.72
C ILE A 105 11.88 10.81 14.89
N ALA A 106 11.32 11.82 15.51
CA ALA A 106 11.85 12.43 16.73
C ALA A 106 10.85 12.26 17.86
N ARG A 107 11.36 11.93 19.05
CA ARG A 107 10.56 11.96 20.27
C ARG A 107 10.21 13.41 20.63
N LYS A 108 8.99 13.64 21.11
CA LYS A 108 8.60 14.93 21.71
C LYS A 108 8.81 14.90 23.23
N ASP A 109 9.24 16.02 23.78
CA ASP A 109 9.34 16.18 25.23
C ASP A 109 7.95 16.34 25.84
N GLY A 110 7.71 15.63 26.95
CA GLY A 110 6.39 15.51 27.58
C GLY A 110 5.57 14.30 27.14
N GLY A 111 6.01 13.59 26.09
CA GLY A 111 5.40 12.34 25.66
C GLY A 111 5.71 11.16 26.60
N SER A 112 4.94 10.09 26.43
CA SER A 112 5.08 8.83 27.19
C SER A 112 6.14 7.88 26.63
N LEU A 113 6.95 8.34 25.66
CA LEU A 113 8.02 7.57 25.04
C LEU A 113 9.28 7.57 25.93
N VAL A 114 9.59 6.41 26.50
CA VAL A 114 10.78 6.23 27.34
C VAL A 114 11.98 5.90 26.45
N SER A 115 13.15 6.42 26.83
CA SER A 115 14.40 6.10 26.13
C SER A 115 14.74 4.62 26.29
N GLY A 116 15.19 3.98 25.21
CA GLY A 116 15.53 2.55 25.18
C GLY A 116 14.37 1.61 24.85
N THR A 117 13.14 2.12 24.74
CA THR A 117 11.99 1.32 24.31
C THR A 117 12.05 1.02 22.81
N LYS A 118 11.77 -0.22 22.42
CA LYS A 118 11.61 -0.61 21.00
C LYS A 118 10.27 -0.09 20.46
N ILE A 119 10.31 0.51 19.27
CA ILE A 119 9.13 1.02 18.58
C ILE A 119 8.97 0.22 17.30
N TYR A 120 7.78 -0.29 17.06
CA TYR A 120 7.40 -0.93 15.81
C TYR A 120 6.56 0.06 15.00
N MET A 121 6.88 0.19 13.72
CA MET A 121 6.20 1.11 12.82
C MET A 121 5.94 0.45 11.49
N ASP A 122 4.67 0.45 11.10
CA ASP A 122 4.27 0.19 9.73
C ASP A 122 4.24 1.51 8.96
N TYR A 123 4.92 1.55 7.82
CA TYR A 123 4.88 2.69 6.92
C TYR A 123 4.65 2.23 5.48
N LYS A 124 3.95 3.05 4.71
CA LYS A 124 3.79 2.89 3.28
C LYS A 124 4.49 4.05 2.59
N VAL A 125 5.44 3.75 1.71
CA VAL A 125 6.02 4.76 0.82
C VAL A 125 4.97 5.06 -0.24
N SER A 126 4.54 6.32 -0.30
CA SER A 126 3.71 6.82 -1.38
C SER A 126 4.59 7.66 -2.29
N GLU A 127 4.94 7.12 -3.45
CA GLU A 127 5.57 7.91 -4.51
C GLU A 127 4.50 8.81 -5.12
N LEU A 128 4.79 10.12 -5.25
CA LEU A 128 3.84 11.07 -5.83
C LEU A 128 3.65 10.81 -7.34
N ILE A 129 4.69 10.26 -7.98
CA ILE A 129 4.73 9.91 -9.41
C ILE A 129 5.49 8.59 -9.50
N ALA A 130 4.83 7.55 -10.00
CA ALA A 130 5.52 6.31 -10.33
C ALA A 130 6.45 6.52 -11.53
N ASP A 131 7.62 5.88 -11.54
CA ASP A 131 8.58 5.96 -12.65
C ASP A 131 7.92 5.68 -14.02
N GLU A 132 6.95 4.75 -14.06
CA GLU A 132 6.16 4.43 -15.25
C GLU A 132 5.42 5.67 -15.80
N ALA A 133 4.83 6.49 -14.93
CA ALA A 133 4.14 7.70 -15.36
C ALA A 133 5.11 8.76 -15.90
N ALA A 134 6.34 8.81 -15.40
CA ALA A 134 7.38 9.68 -15.93
C ALA A 134 7.80 9.25 -17.34
N PHE A 135 8.08 7.95 -17.55
CA PHE A 135 8.41 7.42 -18.89
C PHE A 135 7.28 7.64 -19.89
N LEU A 136 6.02 7.34 -19.52
CA LEU A 136 4.87 7.58 -20.38
C LEU A 136 4.70 9.07 -20.74
N SER A 137 5.02 9.97 -19.82
CA SER A 137 4.95 11.42 -20.07
C SER A 137 6.04 11.89 -21.04
N ILE A 138 7.25 11.32 -20.93
CA ILE A 138 8.34 11.59 -21.88
C ILE A 138 7.95 11.09 -23.27
N ASP A 139 7.48 9.85 -23.41
CA ASP A 139 7.06 9.29 -24.70
C ASP A 139 5.92 10.09 -25.33
N GLN A 140 4.94 10.52 -24.53
CA GLN A 140 3.85 11.38 -25.02
C GLN A 140 4.35 12.76 -25.46
N ALA A 141 5.28 13.35 -24.71
CA ALA A 141 5.91 14.62 -25.10
C ALA A 141 6.67 14.47 -26.43
N HIS A 142 7.46 13.40 -26.56
CA HIS A 142 8.19 13.06 -27.78
C HIS A 142 7.26 12.97 -28.99
N VAL A 143 6.23 12.12 -28.91
CA VAL A 143 5.24 11.92 -29.97
C VAL A 143 4.52 13.23 -30.31
N TRP A 144 4.17 14.04 -29.30
CA TRP A 144 3.51 15.31 -29.55
C TRP A 144 4.38 16.30 -30.33
N ILE A 145 5.67 16.37 -29.99
CA ILE A 145 6.65 17.25 -30.64
C ILE A 145 6.89 16.81 -32.08
N ILE A 146 7.25 15.54 -32.30
CA ILE A 146 7.58 15.00 -33.63
C ILE A 146 6.41 15.19 -34.60
N ASN A 147 5.17 14.97 -34.15
CA ASN A 147 3.98 15.20 -34.97
C ASN A 147 3.77 16.66 -35.42
N ARG A 148 4.45 17.63 -34.81
CA ARG A 148 4.31 19.07 -35.08
C ARG A 148 5.50 19.68 -35.81
N ILE A 149 6.71 19.24 -35.50
CA ILE A 149 7.94 19.76 -36.13
C ILE A 149 8.35 18.94 -37.36
N GLY A 150 7.98 17.66 -37.38
CA GLY A 150 8.32 16.69 -38.42
C GLY A 150 9.31 15.63 -37.93
N GLU A 151 9.24 14.43 -38.53
CA GLU A 151 10.11 13.28 -38.21
C GLU A 151 11.59 13.54 -38.51
N GLU A 152 11.92 14.53 -39.34
CA GLU A 152 13.33 14.85 -39.63
C GLU A 152 14.14 15.35 -38.43
N TYR A 153 13.45 15.74 -37.35
CA TYR A 153 14.05 16.17 -36.09
C TYR A 153 14.15 15.04 -35.06
N GLU A 154 13.72 13.82 -35.41
CA GLU A 154 13.86 12.65 -34.55
C GLU A 154 15.34 12.32 -34.33
N GLY A 155 15.74 12.21 -33.06
CA GLY A 155 17.15 11.99 -32.69
C GLY A 155 18.04 13.22 -32.90
N SER A 156 17.46 14.42 -33.08
CA SER A 156 18.25 15.65 -33.16
C SER A 156 19.12 15.84 -31.91
N ILE A 157 20.36 16.26 -32.15
CA ILE A 157 21.31 16.64 -31.09
C ILE A 157 21.08 18.06 -30.57
N ASP A 158 20.14 18.81 -31.15
CA ASP A 158 19.82 20.17 -30.74
C ASP A 158 19.28 20.21 -29.30
N ASP A 159 19.95 20.98 -28.45
CA ASP A 159 19.61 21.06 -27.04
C ASP A 159 18.28 21.78 -26.81
N ASN A 160 17.85 22.69 -27.71
CA ASN A 160 16.55 23.34 -27.60
C ASN A 160 15.39 22.35 -27.75
N LEU A 161 15.53 21.36 -28.63
CA LEU A 161 14.53 20.31 -28.79
C LEU A 161 14.46 19.42 -27.55
N LYS A 162 15.62 19.03 -26.98
CA LYS A 162 15.68 18.26 -25.72
C LYS A 162 15.08 19.04 -24.55
N TYR A 163 15.37 20.34 -24.44
CA TYR A 163 14.78 21.18 -23.40
C TYR A 163 13.27 21.33 -23.60
N GLY A 164 12.81 21.57 -24.83
CA GLY A 164 11.39 21.61 -25.17
C GLY A 164 10.65 20.32 -24.79
N GLU A 165 11.23 19.17 -25.11
CA GLU A 165 10.71 17.84 -24.75
C GLU A 165 10.69 17.63 -23.23
N SER A 166 11.77 17.98 -22.53
CA SER A 166 11.86 17.87 -21.08
C SER A 166 10.81 18.72 -20.37
N TYR A 167 10.64 19.98 -20.78
CA TYR A 167 9.63 20.88 -20.21
C TYR A 167 8.20 20.44 -20.55
N LEU A 168 7.98 19.86 -21.73
CA LEU A 168 6.68 19.33 -22.10
C LEU A 168 6.34 18.06 -21.30
N ALA A 169 7.32 17.19 -21.04
CA ALA A 169 7.16 16.04 -20.16
C ALA A 169 6.83 16.49 -18.72
N LEU A 170 7.52 17.51 -18.20
CA LEU A 170 7.21 18.11 -16.89
C LEU A 170 5.78 18.67 -16.83
N PHE A 171 5.32 19.35 -17.89
CA PHE A 171 3.93 19.78 -18.00
C PHE A 171 2.94 18.62 -17.88
N LEU A 172 3.17 17.52 -18.60
CA LEU A 172 2.31 16.34 -18.57
C LEU A 172 2.30 15.68 -17.19
N ILE A 173 3.48 15.55 -16.57
CA ILE A 173 3.62 15.02 -15.22
C ILE A 173 2.85 15.88 -14.21
N SER A 174 3.08 17.20 -14.19
CA SER A 174 2.39 18.10 -13.27
C SER A 174 0.86 18.06 -13.46
N LYS A 175 0.40 17.93 -14.70
CA LYS A 175 -1.03 17.79 -15.00
C LYS A 175 -1.61 16.46 -14.50
N MET A 176 -0.88 15.37 -14.64
CA MET A 176 -1.27 14.06 -14.09
C MET A 176 -1.29 14.07 -12.56
N SER A 177 -0.28 14.66 -11.91
CA SER A 177 -0.24 14.82 -10.45
C SER A 177 -1.41 15.66 -9.94
N ALA A 178 -1.73 16.78 -10.60
CA ALA A 178 -2.89 17.59 -10.25
C ALA A 178 -4.20 16.80 -10.39
N ALA A 179 -4.34 15.99 -11.44
CA ALA A 179 -5.50 15.13 -11.61
C ALA A 179 -5.60 14.08 -10.49
N ASN A 180 -4.50 13.40 -10.17
CA ASN A 180 -4.46 12.38 -9.11
C ASN A 180 -4.84 12.96 -7.74
N LEU A 181 -4.34 14.16 -7.41
CA LEU A 181 -4.71 14.84 -6.17
C LEU A 181 -6.22 15.12 -6.09
N ILE A 182 -6.83 15.59 -7.17
CA ILE A 182 -8.28 15.81 -7.24
C ILE A 182 -9.06 14.49 -7.08
N TYR A 183 -8.55 13.39 -7.63
CA TYR A 183 -9.19 12.07 -7.54
C TYR A 183 -9.07 11.44 -6.15
N GLU A 184 -7.92 11.56 -5.49
CA GLU A 184 -7.67 10.85 -4.23
C GLU A 184 -8.45 11.44 -3.05
N LYS A 185 -8.71 12.76 -3.02
CA LYS A 185 -9.41 13.39 -1.88
C LYS A 185 -10.13 14.70 -2.25
N ARG A 186 -11.36 14.87 -1.75
CA ARG A 186 -12.08 16.15 -1.68
C ARG A 186 -11.79 16.81 -0.32
N ASN A 187 -10.70 17.55 -0.20
CA ASN A 187 -10.46 18.49 0.89
C ASN A 187 -10.03 19.84 0.29
N ASP A 188 -10.33 20.95 0.96
CA ASP A 188 -10.07 22.30 0.45
C ASP A 188 -8.57 22.54 0.20
N ASP A 189 -7.71 22.01 1.09
CA ASP A 189 -6.24 22.10 0.95
C ASP A 189 -5.72 21.43 -0.34
N ILE A 190 -6.43 20.41 -0.83
CA ILE A 190 -6.04 19.63 -2.01
C ILE A 190 -6.52 20.31 -3.28
N GLU A 191 -7.62 21.04 -3.22
CA GLU A 191 -8.04 21.90 -4.32
C GLU A 191 -7.05 23.05 -4.54
N GLU A 192 -6.52 23.64 -3.46
CA GLU A 192 -5.47 24.65 -3.55
C GLU A 192 -4.17 24.09 -4.13
N ALA A 193 -3.68 22.96 -3.62
CA ALA A 193 -2.49 22.29 -4.18
C ALA A 193 -2.66 21.89 -5.66
N ALA A 194 -3.85 21.44 -6.07
CA ALA A 194 -4.13 21.13 -7.46
C ALA A 194 -4.16 22.38 -8.36
N LYS A 195 -4.63 23.53 -7.84
CA LYS A 195 -4.56 24.82 -8.55
C LYS A 195 -3.12 25.28 -8.74
N GLU A 196 -2.29 25.17 -7.72
CA GLU A 196 -0.86 25.51 -7.80
C GLU A 196 -0.13 24.64 -8.84
N LEU A 197 -0.35 23.31 -8.80
CA LEU A 197 0.24 22.40 -9.78
C LEU A 197 -0.23 22.69 -11.20
N LYS A 198 -1.49 23.11 -11.37
CA LYS A 198 -1.99 23.54 -12.67
C LYS A 198 -1.26 24.80 -13.15
N LEU A 199 -1.05 25.80 -12.29
CA LEU A 199 -0.30 27.01 -12.64
C LEU A 199 1.14 26.67 -13.06
N ILE A 200 1.83 25.87 -12.25
CA ILE A 200 3.18 25.40 -12.55
C ILE A 200 3.22 24.63 -13.89
N SER A 201 2.21 23.81 -14.16
CA SER A 201 2.14 23.06 -15.42
C SER A 201 2.04 24.00 -16.63
N GLU A 202 1.25 25.06 -16.56
CA GLU A 202 1.14 26.02 -17.67
C GLU A 202 2.45 26.81 -17.86
N ASP A 203 3.19 27.12 -16.78
CA ASP A 203 4.50 27.73 -16.90
C ASP A 203 5.50 26.80 -17.61
N TYR A 204 5.53 25.51 -17.28
CA TYR A 204 6.35 24.53 -18.01
C TYR A 204 5.95 24.42 -19.47
N ARG A 205 4.65 24.45 -19.77
CA ARG A 205 4.17 24.47 -21.15
C ARG A 205 4.64 25.71 -21.90
N ASN A 206 4.57 26.89 -21.29
CA ASN A 206 5.03 28.13 -21.92
C ASN A 206 6.53 28.10 -22.19
N MET A 207 7.32 27.59 -21.24
CA MET A 207 8.76 27.37 -21.43
C MET A 207 9.02 26.39 -22.57
N ALA A 208 8.34 25.25 -22.62
CA ALA A 208 8.46 24.29 -23.71
C ALA A 208 8.18 24.93 -25.08
N LEU A 209 7.08 25.70 -25.19
CA LEU A 209 6.74 26.38 -26.45
C LEU A 209 7.77 27.43 -26.86
N SER A 210 8.40 28.13 -25.92
CA SER A 210 9.45 29.11 -26.22
C SER A 210 10.69 28.47 -26.86
N PHE A 211 11.05 27.24 -26.47
CA PHE A 211 12.13 26.49 -27.12
C PHE A 211 11.70 25.87 -28.45
N LEU A 212 10.43 25.47 -28.58
CA LEU A 212 9.91 24.79 -29.77
C LEU A 212 9.45 25.74 -30.89
N GLN A 213 9.28 27.04 -30.60
CA GLN A 213 8.68 28.02 -31.52
C GLN A 213 9.40 28.09 -32.87
N ASP A 214 10.73 27.93 -32.88
CA ASP A 214 11.56 28.06 -34.08
C ASP A 214 11.43 26.84 -35.02
N TYR A 215 10.92 25.72 -34.50
CA TYR A 215 10.77 24.46 -35.23
C TYR A 215 9.35 24.25 -35.74
N PHE A 216 8.36 24.99 -35.23
CA PHE A 216 6.99 24.88 -35.70
C PHE A 216 6.89 25.41 -37.13
N LYS A 217 6.65 24.49 -38.06
CA LYS A 217 6.26 24.82 -39.43
C LYS A 217 4.86 25.42 -39.40
N PHE A 218 4.75 26.73 -39.23
CA PHE A 218 3.50 27.40 -39.56
C PHE A 218 3.21 27.12 -41.04
N PRO A 219 2.00 26.66 -41.41
CA PRO A 219 1.64 26.60 -42.80
C PRO A 219 1.74 28.02 -43.34
N SER A 220 2.76 28.26 -44.18
CA SER A 220 2.89 29.54 -44.85
C SER A 220 1.60 29.76 -45.61
N LEU A 221 0.83 30.79 -45.25
CA LEU A 221 -0.29 31.31 -46.03
C LEU A 221 0.24 31.97 -47.32
N GLN A 222 1.06 31.25 -48.10
CA GLN A 222 1.41 31.58 -49.47
C GLN A 222 0.30 31.12 -50.43
N GLY A 223 -0.96 31.35 -50.04
CA GLY A 223 -2.09 31.36 -50.95
C GLY A 223 -2.23 32.77 -51.51
N GLY A 224 -1.44 33.11 -52.53
CA GLY A 224 -1.50 34.41 -53.20
C GLY A 224 -2.93 34.70 -53.68
N VAL A 225 -3.61 35.62 -53.00
CA VAL A 225 -4.88 36.19 -53.46
C VAL A 225 -4.59 36.99 -54.72
N ARG A 226 -4.81 36.38 -55.90
CA ARG A 226 -4.85 37.10 -57.17
C ARG A 226 -6.11 37.95 -57.20
N ILE A 227 -6.00 39.22 -56.83
CA ILE A 227 -7.04 40.21 -57.07
C ILE A 227 -7.16 40.39 -58.59
N ARG A 228 -8.21 39.81 -59.18
CA ARG A 228 -8.66 40.21 -60.53
C ARG A 228 -9.33 41.57 -60.39
N LYS A 229 -8.70 42.61 -60.95
CA LYS A 229 -9.40 43.87 -61.21
C LYS A 229 -10.45 43.62 -62.30
N ASN A 230 -11.70 43.90 -61.98
CA ASN A 230 -12.74 44.20 -62.97
C ASN A 230 -12.64 45.68 -63.36
#